data_AF-A0AAE1R1K1-F1
#
_entry.id   AF-A0AAE1R1K1-F1
#
_cell.length_a   1.000
_cell.length_b   1.000
_cell.length_c   1.000
_cell.angle_alpha   90.00
_cell.angle_beta   90.00
_cell.angle_gamma   90.00
#
_symmetry.space_group_name_H-M   'P 1'
#
loop_
_entity.id
_entity.type
_entity.pdbx_description
1 polymer ?
#
loop_
_entity_poly.entity_id
_entity_poly.type
_entity_poly.pdbx_seq_one_letter_code
_entity_poly.pdbx_strand_id
1 'polypeptide(L)'
;MKKKNIERSKWEKYPLISYHELPEYMKDNEFILNYYRANWPLKEAFFSIFSWHNETLNVWTHLIGFILFMVLTIANAEHISQLADFMTMFIRNFPTSGDANISHNSKVFSQGETRLIGQHLQMDITLSESATNEATWPFYVFLAGAMFCLLSSSICHLFSCHSKKLNLFLVQMDYVGITIMIITSFFPPMYYIFQCSPHWQIVYLTGITILGICTIITLLFPVFSTGKYRTFRAGLFMSMGCFGLFPAIHGLVVNWNDHVRNVTLAYESTMALCYIIGAIFYVSRVPEKWRPGLFDLVGHSHQIFHIFVIFGSLAHYCAARIFLDYRARLGCDNR
;
A
#
# COMPACT_ATOMS: atom_id res chain seq x y z
N MET A 1 53.03 -7.35 30.12
CA MET A 1 52.44 -7.34 28.77
C MET A 1 50.98 -6.88 28.85
N LYS A 2 50.67 -5.63 28.50
CA LYS A 2 49.29 -5.14 28.37
C LYS A 2 48.71 -5.69 27.06
N LYS A 3 47.68 -6.54 27.14
CA LYS A 3 46.87 -6.94 25.99
C LYS A 3 46.23 -5.69 25.38
N LYS A 4 46.75 -5.23 24.23
CA LYS A 4 46.03 -4.32 23.34
C LYS A 4 44.81 -5.09 22.82
N ASN A 5 43.63 -4.83 23.39
CA ASN A 5 42.38 -5.08 22.69
C ASN A 5 42.39 -4.16 21.46
N ILE A 6 42.82 -4.71 20.33
CA ILE A 6 42.62 -4.07 19.03
C ILE A 6 41.11 -4.10 18.82
N GLU A 7 40.47 -2.93 18.86
CA GLU A 7 39.12 -2.76 18.34
C GLU A 7 39.15 -3.20 16.88
N ARG A 8 38.77 -4.46 16.63
CA ARG A 8 38.54 -4.96 15.28
C ARG A 8 37.57 -4.01 14.59
N SER A 9 37.88 -3.63 13.36
CA SER A 9 37.02 -2.70 12.64
C SER A 9 35.61 -3.30 12.54
N LYS A 10 34.58 -2.45 12.55
CA LYS A 10 33.18 -2.87 12.45
C LYS A 10 32.94 -3.88 11.30
N TRP A 11 33.67 -3.71 10.19
CA TRP A 11 33.65 -4.57 9.00
C TRP A 11 34.24 -5.96 9.23
N GLU A 12 35.19 -6.12 10.16
CA GLU A 12 35.75 -7.42 10.55
C GLU A 12 34.80 -8.20 11.47
N LYS A 13 33.90 -7.51 12.18
CA LYS A 13 32.96 -8.15 13.12
C LYS A 13 31.69 -8.66 12.41
N TYR A 14 31.29 -8.01 11.33
CA TYR A 14 30.09 -8.33 10.56
C TYR A 14 30.39 -8.25 9.05
N PRO A 15 31.17 -9.19 8.50
CA PRO A 15 31.46 -9.21 7.08
C PRO A 15 30.20 -9.57 6.27
N LEU A 16 30.20 -9.17 4.99
CA LEU A 16 29.31 -9.75 4.01
C LEU A 16 29.84 -11.12 3.63
N ILE A 17 28.94 -12.09 3.49
CA ILE A 17 29.29 -13.50 3.25
C ILE A 17 28.76 -14.00 1.91
N SER A 18 29.31 -15.12 1.46
CA SER A 18 28.85 -15.82 0.26
C SER A 18 27.61 -16.68 0.52
N TYR A 19 26.92 -17.06 -0.56
CA TYR A 19 25.75 -17.95 -0.50
C TYR A 19 26.05 -19.29 0.21
N HIS A 20 27.25 -19.83 0.03
CA HIS A 20 27.65 -21.10 0.64
C HIS A 20 27.82 -21.01 2.16
N GLU A 21 28.16 -19.83 2.67
CA GLU A 21 28.35 -19.55 4.10
C GLU A 21 27.05 -19.18 4.82
N LEU A 22 25.96 -18.91 4.07
CA LEU A 22 24.66 -18.59 4.64
C LEU A 22 24.13 -19.75 5.51
N PRO A 23 23.42 -19.43 6.61
CA PRO A 23 22.58 -20.41 7.28
C PRO A 23 21.53 -20.99 6.32
N GLU A 24 21.22 -22.27 6.47
CA GLU A 24 20.35 -23.00 5.53
C GLU A 24 18.95 -22.38 5.35
N TYR A 25 18.41 -21.74 6.39
CA TYR A 25 17.10 -21.09 6.33
C TYR A 25 17.09 -19.80 5.48
N MET A 26 18.26 -19.23 5.15
CA MET A 26 18.40 -18.01 4.33
C MET A 26 18.78 -18.32 2.87
N LYS A 27 19.09 -19.57 2.55
CA LYS A 27 19.47 -20.01 1.20
C LYS A 27 18.23 -20.14 0.30
N ASP A 28 17.82 -19.02 -0.28
CA ASP A 28 16.62 -18.93 -1.13
C ASP A 28 16.93 -18.88 -2.64
N ASN A 29 18.02 -18.23 -3.04
CA ASN A 29 18.37 -18.06 -4.46
C ASN A 29 19.85 -18.41 -4.71
N GLU A 30 20.12 -19.60 -5.24
CA GLU A 30 21.46 -20.12 -5.52
C GLU A 30 22.23 -19.36 -6.62
N PHE A 31 21.58 -18.44 -7.34
CA PHE A 31 22.21 -17.65 -8.40
C PHE A 31 22.81 -16.33 -7.92
N ILE A 32 22.44 -15.89 -6.71
CA ILE A 32 23.03 -14.73 -6.04
C ILE A 32 24.14 -15.27 -5.15
N LEU A 33 25.39 -14.92 -5.44
CA LEU A 33 26.55 -15.64 -4.91
C LEU A 33 27.21 -14.95 -3.72
N ASN A 34 27.15 -13.61 -3.67
CA ASN A 34 27.87 -12.81 -2.68
C ASN A 34 27.02 -11.70 -2.04
N TYR A 35 27.65 -10.94 -1.16
CA TYR A 35 27.11 -9.72 -0.53
C TYR A 35 25.94 -9.94 0.45
N TYR A 36 25.87 -11.13 1.06
CA TYR A 36 24.83 -11.43 2.04
C TYR A 36 25.16 -10.92 3.44
N ARG A 37 24.12 -10.51 4.17
CA ARG A 37 24.18 -10.21 5.61
C ARG A 37 23.61 -11.39 6.39
N ALA A 38 24.29 -11.85 7.44
CA ALA A 38 23.78 -12.92 8.30
C ALA A 38 24.25 -12.76 9.76
N ASN A 39 23.34 -12.97 10.70
CA ASN A 39 23.55 -12.84 12.16
C ASN A 39 24.01 -11.44 12.59
N TRP A 40 23.57 -10.39 11.89
CA TRP A 40 23.89 -9.00 12.25
C TRP A 40 22.97 -8.51 13.38
N PRO A 41 23.47 -7.77 14.40
CA PRO A 41 22.62 -7.13 15.41
C PRO A 41 21.62 -6.16 14.76
N LEU A 42 20.45 -5.95 15.38
CA LEU A 42 19.42 -5.03 14.86
C LEU A 42 19.95 -3.63 14.55
N LYS A 43 20.83 -3.09 15.40
CA LYS A 43 21.47 -1.79 15.16
C LYS A 43 22.27 -1.77 13.86
N GLU A 44 23.01 -2.84 13.58
CA GLU A 44 23.81 -2.95 12.36
C GLU A 44 22.96 -3.22 11.13
N ALA A 45 21.93 -4.05 11.26
CA ALA A 45 20.92 -4.22 10.22
C ALA A 45 20.23 -2.88 9.88
N PHE A 46 19.86 -2.07 10.87
CA PHE A 46 19.26 -0.76 10.64
C PHE A 46 20.18 0.18 9.87
N PHE A 47 21.43 0.37 10.32
CA PHE A 47 22.38 1.25 9.63
C PHE A 47 22.85 0.71 8.28
N SER A 48 22.67 -0.58 8.00
CA SER A 48 23.01 -1.17 6.70
C SER A 48 22.13 -0.66 5.55
N ILE A 49 21.03 0.04 5.84
CA ILE A 49 20.24 0.75 4.81
C ILE A 49 21.11 1.72 3.97
N PHE A 50 22.20 2.24 4.54
CA PHE A 50 23.16 3.12 3.87
C PHE A 50 24.39 2.37 3.32
N SER A 51 24.35 1.04 3.29
CA SER A 51 25.44 0.18 2.83
C SER A 51 25.01 -0.65 1.61
N TRP A 52 26.00 -1.08 0.82
CA TRP A 52 25.78 -1.98 -0.31
C TRP A 52 25.80 -3.44 0.13
N HIS A 53 24.74 -4.15 -0.18
CA HIS A 53 24.54 -5.59 0.02
C HIS A 53 23.44 -6.10 -0.92
N ASN A 54 23.26 -7.42 -1.01
CA ASN A 54 22.30 -8.04 -1.93
C ASN A 54 20.85 -7.57 -1.73
N GLU A 55 20.48 -7.16 -0.51
CA GLU A 55 19.15 -6.64 -0.20
C GLU A 55 18.97 -5.11 -0.38
N THR A 56 20.01 -4.35 -0.76
CA THR A 56 19.96 -2.88 -0.69
C THR A 56 18.81 -2.31 -1.51
N LEU A 57 18.69 -2.74 -2.77
CA LEU A 57 17.62 -2.24 -3.64
C LEU A 57 16.26 -2.86 -3.29
N ASN A 58 16.18 -4.06 -2.71
CA ASN A 58 14.92 -4.62 -2.20
C ASN A 58 14.35 -3.72 -1.09
N VAL A 59 15.21 -3.25 -0.16
CA VAL A 59 14.82 -2.32 0.91
C VAL A 59 14.39 -0.97 0.33
N TRP A 60 15.23 -0.38 -0.54
CA TRP A 60 15.02 0.99 -1.03
C TRP A 60 13.84 1.12 -1.99
N THR A 61 13.62 0.15 -2.90
CA THR A 61 12.49 0.19 -3.84
C THR A 61 11.17 0.31 -3.10
N HIS A 62 10.89 -0.61 -2.16
CA HIS A 62 9.65 -0.57 -1.38
C HIS A 62 9.61 0.55 -0.33
N LEU A 63 10.75 1.00 0.22
CA LEU A 63 10.76 2.19 1.09
C LEU A 63 10.38 3.47 0.33
N ILE A 64 10.93 3.66 -0.86
CA ILE A 64 10.56 4.78 -1.75
C ILE A 64 9.09 4.66 -2.15
N GLY A 65 8.64 3.45 -2.49
CA GLY A 65 7.22 3.19 -2.77
C GLY A 65 6.32 3.58 -1.59
N PHE A 66 6.68 3.21 -0.37
CA PHE A 66 5.95 3.60 0.84
C PHE A 66 5.87 5.12 1.00
N ILE A 67 7.00 5.82 0.87
CA ILE A 67 7.05 7.29 0.95
C ILE A 67 6.17 7.91 -0.15
N LEU A 68 6.22 7.38 -1.38
CA LEU A 68 5.37 7.84 -2.47
C LEU A 68 3.88 7.71 -2.13
N PHE A 69 3.44 6.54 -1.67
CA PHE A 69 2.04 6.32 -1.28
C PHE A 69 1.62 7.15 -0.06
N MET A 70 2.54 7.43 0.87
CA MET A 70 2.31 8.35 1.98
C MET A 70 2.09 9.78 1.47
N VAL A 71 2.95 10.28 0.58
CA VAL A 71 2.81 11.61 -0.03
C VAL A 71 1.51 11.71 -0.82
N LEU A 72 1.16 10.69 -1.62
CA LEU A 72 -0.12 10.64 -2.32
C LEU A 72 -1.29 10.67 -1.33
N THR A 73 -1.22 9.93 -0.22
CA THR A 73 -2.25 9.93 0.82
C THR A 73 -2.44 11.32 1.42
N ILE A 74 -1.34 11.99 1.78
CA ILE A 74 -1.35 13.34 2.35
C ILE A 74 -1.89 14.35 1.33
N ALA A 75 -1.41 14.33 0.09
CA ALA A 75 -1.87 15.26 -0.95
C ALA A 75 -3.38 15.14 -1.24
N ASN A 76 -3.94 13.93 -1.15
CA ASN A 76 -5.38 13.71 -1.27
C ASN A 76 -6.14 14.12 0.01
N ALA A 77 -5.53 14.02 1.18
CA ALA A 77 -6.10 14.46 2.46
C ALA A 77 -6.04 15.98 2.66
N GLU A 78 -5.05 16.67 2.07
CA GLU A 78 -4.97 18.14 2.11
C GLU A 78 -6.08 18.80 1.30
N HIS A 79 -6.62 18.12 0.29
CA HIS A 79 -7.86 18.53 -0.38
C HIS A 79 -9.10 18.42 0.54
N ILE A 80 -8.99 17.69 1.66
CA ILE A 80 -9.97 17.57 2.75
C ILE A 80 -9.66 18.56 3.89
N SER A 81 -8.54 19.29 3.87
CA SER A 81 -8.15 20.20 4.98
C SER A 81 -9.13 21.36 5.23
N GLN A 82 -10.01 21.70 4.27
CA GLN A 82 -11.16 22.58 4.51
C GLN A 82 -12.16 22.00 5.53
N LEU A 83 -12.21 20.66 5.69
CA LEU A 83 -13.02 19.97 6.69
C LEU A 83 -12.38 19.98 8.08
N ALA A 84 -11.05 20.03 8.17
CA ALA A 84 -10.34 20.17 9.45
C ALA A 84 -10.55 21.58 10.04
N ASP A 85 -10.62 22.62 9.20
CA ASP A 85 -10.97 23.97 9.63
C ASP A 85 -12.43 24.05 10.12
N PHE A 86 -13.35 23.32 9.49
CA PHE A 86 -14.75 23.16 9.96
C PHE A 86 -14.85 22.41 11.31
N MET A 87 -14.07 21.35 11.49
CA MET A 87 -14.01 20.60 12.76
C MET A 87 -13.39 21.45 13.88
N THR A 88 -12.42 22.32 13.56
CA THR A 88 -11.85 23.31 14.48
C THR A 88 -12.87 24.38 14.88
N MET A 89 -13.78 24.76 13.97
CA MET A 89 -14.92 25.63 14.26
C MET A 89 -15.97 24.96 15.18
N PHE A 90 -16.20 23.65 15.04
CA PHE A 90 -17.10 22.88 15.90
C PHE A 90 -16.53 22.64 17.32
N ILE A 91 -15.23 22.42 17.44
CA ILE A 91 -14.55 22.29 18.74
C ILE A 91 -14.60 23.62 19.52
N ARG A 92 -14.58 24.76 18.83
CA ARG A 92 -14.69 26.10 19.45
C ARG A 92 -16.10 26.44 19.96
N ASN A 93 -17.13 25.71 19.54
CA ASN A 93 -18.54 25.96 19.90
C ASN A 93 -19.13 24.98 20.91
N PHE A 94 -18.34 24.06 21.48
CA PHE A 94 -18.79 23.30 22.66
C PHE A 94 -18.72 24.19 23.91
N PRO A 95 -19.86 24.51 24.55
CA PRO A 95 -19.83 25.20 25.83
C PRO A 95 -19.39 24.19 26.88
N THR A 96 -18.18 24.36 27.42
CA THR A 96 -17.85 23.76 28.71
C THR A 96 -18.71 24.44 29.76
N SER A 97 -19.79 23.79 30.19
CA SER A 97 -20.52 24.17 31.41
C SER A 97 -19.57 24.10 32.59
N GLY A 98 -19.17 25.27 33.05
CA GLY A 98 -18.40 25.54 34.26
C GLY A 98 -18.46 27.03 34.51
N ASP A 99 -19.46 27.43 35.30
CA ASP A 99 -19.82 28.76 35.79
C ASP A 99 -18.80 29.91 35.65
N ALA A 100 -19.22 30.99 34.98
CA ALA A 100 -18.93 32.36 35.42
C ALA A 100 -19.93 33.36 34.78
N ASN A 101 -20.82 33.89 35.62
CA ASN A 101 -21.54 35.14 35.41
C ASN A 101 -20.58 36.27 35.02
N ILE A 102 -20.95 37.09 34.02
CA ILE A 102 -20.85 38.56 34.06
C ILE A 102 -21.76 39.11 32.95
N SER A 103 -22.73 39.93 33.35
CA SER A 103 -23.56 40.75 32.48
C SER A 103 -22.73 41.84 31.80
N HIS A 104 -23.00 42.16 30.53
CA HIS A 104 -23.25 43.56 30.16
C HIS A 104 -23.96 43.70 28.81
N ASN A 105 -24.91 44.62 28.82
CA ASN A 105 -25.85 45.02 27.81
C ASN A 105 -25.19 45.99 26.80
N SER A 106 -25.37 45.79 25.49
CA SER A 106 -25.52 46.91 24.55
C SER A 106 -26.14 46.45 23.22
N LYS A 107 -27.35 46.97 22.96
CA LYS A 107 -27.96 47.02 21.63
C LYS A 107 -27.33 48.16 20.83
N VAL A 108 -27.53 48.07 19.50
CA VAL A 108 -27.56 49.15 18.51
C VAL A 108 -26.23 49.45 17.80
N PHE A 109 -25.92 48.70 16.74
CA PHE A 109 -25.48 49.27 15.45
C PHE A 109 -25.53 48.23 14.31
N SER A 110 -25.93 48.66 13.11
CA SER A 110 -25.89 47.95 11.82
C SER A 110 -27.03 46.98 11.44
N GLN A 111 -28.25 47.51 11.32
CA GLN A 111 -29.28 46.98 10.41
C GLN A 111 -29.18 47.75 9.09
N GLY A 112 -28.37 47.28 8.14
CA GLY A 112 -28.21 47.93 6.84
C GLY A 112 -27.42 47.14 5.81
N GLU A 113 -26.34 46.46 6.24
CA GLU A 113 -25.46 45.69 5.34
C GLU A 113 -25.80 44.19 5.23
N THR A 114 -26.75 43.70 6.02
CA THR A 114 -27.00 42.26 6.18
C THR A 114 -27.81 41.61 5.04
N ARG A 115 -28.41 42.40 4.13
CA ARG A 115 -29.25 41.85 3.04
C ARG A 115 -28.47 41.48 1.77
N LEU A 116 -27.40 42.19 1.45
CA LEU A 116 -26.59 41.90 0.26
C LEU A 116 -25.63 40.72 0.50
N ILE A 117 -25.08 40.63 1.72
CA ILE A 117 -24.23 39.51 2.15
C ILE A 117 -25.07 38.23 2.25
N GLY A 118 -26.32 38.32 2.71
CA GLY A 118 -27.22 37.17 2.84
C GLY A 118 -27.53 36.49 1.50
N GLN A 119 -27.63 37.22 0.39
CA GLN A 119 -27.89 36.62 -0.93
C GLN A 119 -26.67 35.94 -1.54
N HIS A 120 -25.46 36.48 -1.32
CA HIS A 120 -24.21 35.86 -1.78
C HIS A 120 -23.87 34.62 -0.95
N LEU A 121 -24.11 34.69 0.37
CA LEU A 121 -23.96 33.55 1.28
C LEU A 121 -24.99 32.46 0.99
N GLN A 122 -26.23 32.81 0.62
CA GLN A 122 -27.25 31.82 0.26
C GLN A 122 -26.89 31.08 -1.04
N MET A 123 -26.31 31.75 -2.04
CA MET A 123 -25.82 31.10 -3.26
C MET A 123 -24.66 30.15 -2.99
N ASP A 124 -23.69 30.55 -2.15
CA ASP A 124 -22.57 29.68 -1.74
C ASP A 124 -23.02 28.51 -0.85
N ILE A 125 -24.03 28.71 0.01
CA ILE A 125 -24.64 27.65 0.82
C ILE A 125 -25.42 26.67 -0.07
N THR A 126 -26.16 27.16 -1.08
CA THR A 126 -26.86 26.26 -2.03
C THR A 126 -25.92 25.51 -2.97
N LEU A 127 -24.73 26.04 -3.27
CA LEU A 127 -23.68 25.30 -3.97
C LEU A 127 -22.96 24.30 -3.05
N SER A 128 -22.88 24.58 -1.75
CA SER A 128 -22.29 23.69 -0.75
C SER A 128 -23.23 22.57 -0.28
N GLU A 129 -24.55 22.76 -0.32
CA GLU A 129 -25.54 21.70 0.01
C GLU A 129 -25.69 20.63 -1.09
N SER A 130 -25.08 20.85 -2.27
CA SER A 130 -24.92 19.84 -3.32
C SER A 130 -23.62 19.01 -3.16
N ALA A 131 -22.93 19.08 -2.03
CA ALA A 131 -21.91 18.10 -1.70
C ALA A 131 -22.59 16.83 -1.19
N THR A 132 -23.03 15.96 -2.11
CA THR A 132 -23.25 14.54 -1.77
C THR A 132 -22.04 14.09 -0.96
N ASN A 133 -22.25 13.50 0.23
CA ASN A 133 -21.17 12.96 1.06
C ASN A 133 -20.37 11.93 0.26
N GLU A 134 -19.33 12.39 -0.47
CA GLU A 134 -18.49 11.55 -1.29
C GLU A 134 -17.73 10.62 -0.35
N ALA A 135 -18.11 9.34 -0.32
CA ALA A 135 -17.47 8.37 0.54
C ALA A 135 -16.05 8.09 0.04
N THR A 136 -15.07 8.78 0.61
CA THR A 136 -13.64 8.67 0.26
C THR A 136 -12.93 7.51 0.96
N TRP A 137 -13.55 6.93 1.99
CA TRP A 137 -12.95 5.86 2.80
C TRP A 137 -12.46 4.64 2.00
N PRO A 138 -13.12 4.14 0.92
CA PRO A 138 -12.63 2.98 0.18
C PRO A 138 -11.26 3.23 -0.46
N PHE A 139 -11.05 4.46 -0.95
CA PHE A 139 -9.78 4.91 -1.51
C PHE A 139 -8.67 4.91 -0.45
N TYR A 140 -8.94 5.42 0.75
CA TYR A 140 -7.97 5.40 1.85
C TYR A 140 -7.68 4.00 2.40
N VAL A 141 -8.64 3.08 2.34
CA VAL A 141 -8.41 1.67 2.69
C VAL A 141 -7.38 1.03 1.76
N PHE A 142 -7.49 1.26 0.44
CA PHE A 142 -6.47 0.82 -0.51
C PHE A 142 -5.10 1.46 -0.21
N LEU A 143 -5.03 2.77 -0.03
CA LEU A 143 -3.77 3.47 0.27
C LEU A 143 -3.10 2.93 1.54
N ALA A 144 -3.87 2.70 2.60
CA ALA A 144 -3.37 2.11 3.83
C ALA A 144 -2.83 0.68 3.62
N GLY A 145 -3.53 -0.15 2.85
CA GLY A 145 -3.07 -1.51 2.53
C GLY A 145 -1.81 -1.53 1.67
N ALA A 146 -1.70 -0.64 0.68
CA ALA A 146 -0.50 -0.47 -0.13
C ALA A 146 0.70 -0.02 0.72
N MET A 147 0.51 1.00 1.58
CA MET A 147 1.56 1.45 2.51
C MET A 147 1.99 0.35 3.47
N PHE A 148 1.04 -0.43 4.01
CA PHE A 148 1.35 -1.55 4.89
C PHE A 148 2.22 -2.60 4.19
N CYS A 149 1.85 -3.01 2.97
CA CYS A 149 2.61 -3.97 2.17
C CYS A 149 4.04 -3.49 1.87
N LEU A 150 4.19 -2.25 1.42
CA LEU A 150 5.49 -1.69 1.04
C LEU A 150 6.40 -1.53 2.26
N LEU A 151 5.85 -1.07 3.38
CA LEU A 151 6.61 -0.91 4.62
C LEU A 151 7.00 -2.26 5.23
N SER A 152 6.07 -3.22 5.31
CA SER A 152 6.36 -4.55 5.87
C SER A 152 7.45 -5.26 5.06
N SER A 153 7.42 -5.12 3.74
CA SER A 153 8.45 -5.65 2.85
C SER A 153 9.82 -4.99 3.05
N SER A 154 9.87 -3.65 3.12
CA SER A 154 11.13 -2.94 3.36
C SER A 154 11.76 -3.31 4.71
N ILE A 155 10.95 -3.39 5.78
CA ILE A 155 11.37 -3.87 7.10
C ILE A 155 11.87 -5.32 7.03
N CYS A 156 11.16 -6.18 6.29
CA CYS A 156 11.56 -7.57 6.10
C CYS A 156 12.96 -7.67 5.51
N HIS A 157 13.21 -7.03 4.37
CA HIS A 157 14.51 -7.07 3.71
C HIS A 157 15.61 -6.38 4.52
N LEU A 158 15.28 -5.39 5.35
CA LEU A 158 16.26 -4.71 6.19
C LEU A 158 16.74 -5.60 7.34
N PHE A 159 15.82 -6.27 8.05
CA PHE A 159 16.09 -6.95 9.31
C PHE A 159 16.14 -8.48 9.25
N SER A 160 15.83 -9.10 8.10
CA SER A 160 15.85 -10.56 7.92
C SER A 160 17.22 -11.21 8.15
N CYS A 161 18.30 -10.44 8.19
CA CYS A 161 19.64 -10.92 8.50
C CYS A 161 19.91 -11.12 10.00
N HIS A 162 19.00 -10.73 10.90
CA HIS A 162 19.29 -10.67 12.32
C HIS A 162 19.28 -12.03 13.03
N SER A 163 18.18 -12.78 12.93
CA SER A 163 18.02 -14.08 13.57
C SER A 163 17.00 -14.93 12.83
N LYS A 164 17.09 -16.27 12.97
CA LYS A 164 16.15 -17.21 12.35
C LYS A 164 14.68 -16.93 12.71
N LYS A 165 14.41 -16.62 13.99
CA LYS A 165 13.04 -16.35 14.47
C LYS A 165 12.47 -15.07 13.84
N LEU A 166 13.27 -13.99 13.83
CA LEU A 166 12.84 -12.73 13.26
C LEU A 166 12.72 -12.81 11.74
N ASN A 167 13.65 -13.49 11.06
CA ASN A 167 13.60 -13.73 9.62
C ASN A 167 12.28 -14.41 9.22
N LEU A 168 11.91 -15.51 9.88
CA LEU A 168 10.67 -16.22 9.60
C LEU A 168 9.44 -15.31 9.80
N PHE A 169 9.37 -14.61 10.93
CA PHE A 169 8.27 -13.70 11.23
C PHE A 169 8.15 -12.59 10.19
N LEU A 170 9.25 -11.93 9.82
CA LEU A 170 9.26 -10.84 8.87
C LEU A 170 8.88 -11.27 7.46
N VAL A 171 9.37 -12.42 7.01
CA VAL A 171 8.99 -13.01 5.71
C VAL A 171 7.50 -13.34 5.68
N GLN A 172 6.94 -13.82 6.78
CA GLN A 172 5.49 -14.05 6.90
C GLN A 172 4.71 -12.74 6.87
N MET A 173 5.18 -11.70 7.57
CA MET A 173 4.55 -10.38 7.55
C MET A 173 4.60 -9.71 6.17
N ASP A 174 5.66 -9.95 5.40
CA ASP A 174 5.77 -9.51 4.01
C ASP A 174 4.70 -10.16 3.12
N TYR A 175 4.51 -11.47 3.24
CA TYR A 175 3.43 -12.19 2.55
C TYR A 175 2.02 -11.75 2.97
N VAL A 176 1.82 -11.48 4.25
CA VAL A 176 0.59 -10.88 4.76
C VAL A 176 0.37 -9.49 4.16
N GLY A 177 1.45 -8.71 4.01
CA GLY A 177 1.44 -7.42 3.31
C GLY A 177 0.85 -7.50 1.91
N ILE A 178 1.39 -8.40 1.08
CA ILE A 178 0.88 -8.62 -0.29
C ILE A 178 -0.60 -8.98 -0.26
N THR A 179 -1.00 -9.88 0.64
CA THR A 179 -2.39 -10.33 0.75
C THR A 179 -3.33 -9.18 1.14
N ILE A 180 -2.94 -8.36 2.12
CA ILE A 180 -3.72 -7.19 2.56
C ILE A 180 -3.83 -6.16 1.44
N MET A 181 -2.75 -5.89 0.70
CA MET A 181 -2.80 -4.97 -0.44
C MET A 181 -3.79 -5.45 -1.51
N ILE A 182 -3.82 -6.76 -1.82
CA ILE A 182 -4.80 -7.32 -2.78
C ILE A 182 -6.23 -7.18 -2.24
N ILE A 183 -6.50 -7.49 -0.97
CA ILE A 183 -7.86 -7.35 -0.40
C ILE A 183 -8.31 -5.89 -0.45
N THR A 184 -7.44 -4.98 -0.01
CA THR A 184 -7.76 -3.55 0.11
C THR A 184 -7.90 -2.87 -1.25
N SER A 185 -7.20 -3.32 -2.29
CA SER A 185 -7.37 -2.79 -3.66
C SER A 185 -8.74 -3.11 -4.27
N PHE A 186 -9.50 -4.08 -3.75
CA PHE A 186 -10.86 -4.34 -4.22
C PHE A 186 -11.85 -3.30 -3.71
N PHE A 187 -11.56 -2.57 -2.63
CA PHE A 187 -12.51 -1.65 -2.03
C PHE A 187 -12.95 -0.51 -2.96
N PRO A 188 -12.03 0.27 -3.59
CA PRO A 188 -12.43 1.33 -4.51
C PRO A 188 -13.30 0.84 -5.68
N PRO A 189 -12.87 -0.11 -6.53
CA PRO A 189 -13.68 -0.53 -7.67
C PRO A 189 -15.00 -1.17 -7.22
N MET A 190 -15.02 -1.97 -6.14
CA MET A 190 -16.26 -2.62 -5.72
C MET A 190 -17.27 -1.59 -5.22
N TYR A 191 -16.83 -0.66 -4.38
CA TYR A 191 -17.72 0.35 -3.82
C TYR A 191 -18.26 1.28 -4.90
N TYR A 192 -17.38 1.87 -5.73
CA TYR A 192 -17.77 2.91 -6.68
C TYR A 192 -18.49 2.36 -7.93
N ILE A 193 -18.10 1.19 -8.46
CA ILE A 193 -18.78 0.61 -9.63
C ILE A 193 -20.18 0.11 -9.25
N PHE A 194 -20.31 -0.50 -8.06
CA PHE A 194 -21.56 -1.13 -7.63
C PHE A 194 -22.30 -0.30 -6.57
N GLN A 195 -22.08 1.01 -6.50
CA GLN A 195 -22.71 1.89 -5.50
C GLN A 195 -24.24 1.78 -5.45
N CYS A 196 -24.88 1.57 -6.61
CA CYS A 196 -26.33 1.40 -6.74
C CYS A 196 -26.82 -0.05 -6.59
N SER A 197 -25.90 -0.99 -6.34
CA SER A 197 -26.20 -2.40 -6.19
C SER A 197 -25.36 -3.00 -5.05
N PRO A 198 -25.64 -2.63 -3.79
CA PRO A 198 -24.81 -2.96 -2.64
C PRO A 198 -24.67 -4.47 -2.40
N HIS A 199 -25.62 -5.27 -2.89
CA HIS A 199 -25.52 -6.73 -2.85
C HIS A 199 -24.21 -7.24 -3.49
N TRP A 200 -23.84 -6.72 -4.66
CA TRP A 200 -22.62 -7.15 -5.37
C TRP A 200 -21.34 -6.69 -4.68
N GLN A 201 -21.37 -5.53 -4.01
CA GLN A 201 -20.24 -5.09 -3.18
C GLN A 201 -19.95 -6.12 -2.09
N ILE A 202 -20.98 -6.55 -1.36
CA ILE A 202 -20.85 -7.53 -0.28
C ILE A 202 -20.32 -8.85 -0.83
N VAL A 203 -20.92 -9.38 -1.91
CA VAL A 203 -20.51 -10.66 -2.51
C VAL A 203 -19.02 -10.64 -2.89
N TYR A 204 -18.56 -9.62 -3.61
CA TYR A 204 -17.17 -9.57 -4.06
C TYR A 204 -16.18 -9.28 -2.92
N LEU A 205 -16.50 -8.35 -2.02
CA LEU A 205 -15.63 -8.01 -0.88
C LEU A 205 -15.53 -9.17 0.12
N THR A 206 -16.62 -9.87 0.41
CA THR A 206 -16.59 -11.08 1.22
C THR A 206 -15.79 -12.19 0.53
N GLY A 207 -15.99 -12.40 -0.77
CA GLY A 207 -15.27 -13.41 -1.55
C GLY A 207 -13.75 -13.21 -1.49
N ILE A 208 -13.26 -12.01 -1.81
CA ILE A 208 -11.81 -11.72 -1.78
C ILE A 208 -11.25 -11.79 -0.35
N THR A 209 -12.03 -11.39 0.65
CA THR A 209 -11.61 -11.48 2.06
C THR A 209 -11.45 -12.93 2.51
N ILE A 210 -12.39 -13.83 2.15
CA ILE A 210 -12.27 -15.27 2.45
C ILE A 210 -11.04 -15.86 1.77
N LEU A 211 -10.83 -15.59 0.47
CA LEU A 211 -9.65 -16.05 -0.25
C LEU A 211 -8.35 -15.53 0.38
N GLY A 212 -8.35 -14.27 0.80
CA GLY A 212 -7.23 -13.64 1.50
C GLY A 212 -6.94 -14.25 2.86
N ILE A 213 -7.96 -14.52 3.68
CA ILE A 213 -7.80 -15.20 4.97
C ILE A 213 -7.24 -16.61 4.77
N CYS A 214 -7.76 -17.38 3.82
CA CYS A 214 -7.23 -18.69 3.48
C CYS A 214 -5.75 -18.63 3.05
N THR A 215 -5.40 -17.61 2.24
CA THR A 215 -4.02 -17.36 1.81
C THR A 215 -3.11 -17.01 2.98
N ILE A 216 -3.54 -16.09 3.87
CA ILE A 216 -2.79 -15.72 5.07
C ILE A 216 -2.56 -16.94 5.95
N ILE A 217 -3.61 -17.69 6.30
CA ILE A 217 -3.50 -18.90 7.12
C ILE A 217 -2.49 -19.86 6.51
N THR A 218 -2.55 -20.08 5.19
CA THR A 218 -1.59 -20.92 4.48
C THR A 218 -0.16 -20.39 4.60
N LEU A 219 0.07 -19.11 4.36
CA LEU A 219 1.42 -18.52 4.34
C LEU A 219 2.03 -18.32 5.74
N LEU A 220 1.22 -18.38 6.80
CA LEU A 220 1.71 -18.40 8.18
C LEU A 220 2.27 -19.76 8.62
N PHE A 221 2.09 -20.83 7.83
CA PHE A 221 2.80 -22.09 8.10
C PHE A 221 4.27 -22.00 7.67
N PRO A 222 5.25 -22.30 8.55
CA PRO A 222 6.68 -22.11 8.25
C PRO A 222 7.20 -22.84 7.02
N VAL A 223 6.58 -23.96 6.65
CA VAL A 223 6.96 -24.78 5.48
C VAL A 223 6.86 -23.96 4.18
N PHE A 224 5.81 -23.15 4.04
CA PHE A 224 5.56 -22.34 2.85
C PHE A 224 6.42 -21.08 2.77
N SER A 225 7.14 -20.72 3.83
CA SER A 225 8.13 -19.64 3.81
C SER A 225 9.45 -20.03 3.14
N THR A 226 9.70 -21.33 2.92
CA THR A 226 10.93 -21.81 2.29
C THR A 226 10.96 -21.51 0.79
N GLY A 227 12.16 -21.34 0.21
CA GLY A 227 12.33 -21.05 -1.22
C GLY A 227 11.71 -22.10 -2.16
N LYS A 228 11.57 -23.35 -1.70
CA LYS A 228 10.96 -24.46 -2.46
C LYS A 228 9.51 -24.19 -2.88
N TYR A 229 8.76 -23.43 -2.07
CA TYR A 229 7.34 -23.14 -2.33
C TYR A 229 7.13 -21.79 -3.03
N ARG A 230 8.16 -21.20 -3.62
CA ARG A 230 8.08 -19.93 -4.34
C ARG A 230 6.95 -19.89 -5.38
N THR A 231 6.90 -20.89 -6.26
CA THR A 231 5.86 -21.00 -7.30
C THR A 231 4.47 -21.16 -6.69
N PHE A 232 4.36 -21.93 -5.60
CA PHE A 232 3.10 -22.11 -4.89
C PHE A 232 2.59 -20.80 -4.30
N ARG A 233 3.45 -20.01 -3.65
CA ARG A 233 3.09 -18.67 -3.14
C ARG A 233 2.62 -17.74 -4.26
N ALA A 234 3.36 -17.68 -5.36
CA ALA A 234 2.97 -16.90 -6.53
C ALA A 234 1.60 -17.32 -7.07
N GLY A 235 1.31 -18.63 -7.10
CA GLY A 235 0.00 -19.17 -7.49
C GLY A 235 -1.13 -18.73 -6.55
N LEU A 236 -0.90 -18.69 -5.24
CA LEU A 236 -1.91 -18.19 -4.28
C LEU A 236 -2.26 -16.72 -4.58
N PHE A 237 -1.26 -15.84 -4.67
CA PHE A 237 -1.47 -14.42 -4.98
C PHE A 237 -2.11 -14.22 -6.36
N MET A 238 -1.68 -14.98 -7.37
CA MET A 238 -2.25 -14.92 -8.71
C MET A 238 -3.71 -15.37 -8.73
N SER A 239 -4.10 -16.38 -7.94
CA SER A 239 -5.49 -16.83 -7.87
C SER A 239 -6.41 -15.76 -7.28
N MET A 240 -5.94 -15.00 -6.27
CA MET A 240 -6.64 -13.82 -5.76
C MET A 240 -6.77 -12.71 -6.83
N GLY A 241 -5.71 -12.46 -7.60
CA GLY A 241 -5.76 -11.53 -8.74
C GLY A 241 -6.76 -11.94 -9.82
N CYS A 242 -6.78 -13.24 -10.17
CA CYS A 242 -7.74 -13.80 -11.13
C CYS A 242 -9.19 -13.69 -10.66
N PHE A 243 -9.45 -13.74 -9.35
CA PHE A 243 -10.80 -13.48 -8.81
C PHE A 243 -11.30 -12.08 -9.20
N GLY A 244 -10.40 -11.09 -9.36
CA GLY A 244 -10.73 -9.74 -9.82
C GLY A 244 -11.29 -9.66 -11.25
N LEU A 245 -11.10 -10.69 -12.08
CA LEU A 245 -11.68 -10.72 -13.43
C LEU A 245 -13.21 -10.79 -13.41
N PHE A 246 -13.80 -11.49 -12.44
CA PHE A 246 -15.25 -11.61 -12.31
C PHE A 246 -15.95 -10.26 -12.09
N PRO A 247 -15.60 -9.47 -11.05
CA PRO A 247 -16.19 -8.15 -10.86
C PRO A 247 -15.79 -7.16 -11.96
N ALA A 248 -14.61 -7.27 -12.57
CA ALA A 248 -14.22 -6.43 -13.69
C ALA A 248 -15.13 -6.63 -14.91
N ILE A 249 -15.37 -7.89 -15.31
CA ILE A 249 -16.29 -8.24 -16.42
C ILE A 249 -17.71 -7.81 -16.07
N HIS A 250 -18.18 -8.09 -14.85
CA HIS A 250 -19.52 -7.69 -14.43
C HIS A 250 -19.69 -6.16 -14.44
N GLY A 251 -18.70 -5.43 -13.92
CA GLY A 251 -18.67 -3.97 -13.93
C GLY A 251 -18.68 -3.40 -15.36
N LEU A 252 -17.96 -4.02 -16.29
CA LEU A 252 -17.93 -3.65 -17.71
C LEU A 252 -19.31 -3.78 -18.36
N VAL A 253 -19.99 -4.91 -18.11
CA VAL A 253 -21.31 -5.20 -18.68
C VAL A 253 -22.36 -4.24 -18.15
N VAL A 254 -22.39 -4.01 -16.84
CA VAL A 254 -23.38 -3.13 -16.20
C VAL A 254 -23.16 -1.65 -16.57
N ASN A 255 -21.93 -1.25 -16.86
CA ASN A 255 -21.58 0.14 -17.18
C ASN A 255 -21.14 0.31 -18.63
N TRP A 256 -21.81 -0.39 -19.54
CA TRP A 256 -21.36 -0.45 -20.94
C TRP A 256 -21.28 0.94 -21.60
N ASN A 257 -22.22 1.84 -21.33
CA ASN A 257 -22.33 3.13 -22.00
C ASN A 257 -21.51 4.25 -21.34
N ASP A 258 -20.72 3.94 -20.31
CA ASP A 258 -19.92 4.94 -19.61
C ASP A 258 -18.64 5.28 -20.40
N HIS A 259 -18.41 6.58 -20.62
CA HIS A 259 -17.27 7.10 -21.37
C HIS A 259 -15.95 6.96 -20.60
N VAL A 260 -15.97 6.94 -19.26
CA VAL A 260 -14.76 6.82 -18.42
C VAL A 260 -14.28 5.36 -18.33
N ARG A 261 -15.17 4.40 -18.59
CA ARG A 261 -14.94 2.95 -18.54
C ARG A 261 -13.64 2.51 -19.21
N ASN A 262 -13.38 2.97 -20.44
CA ASN A 262 -12.22 2.52 -21.22
C ASN A 262 -10.90 2.95 -20.58
N VAL A 263 -10.84 4.17 -20.03
CA VAL A 263 -9.65 4.70 -19.36
C VAL A 263 -9.40 3.93 -18.07
N THR A 264 -10.45 3.70 -17.27
CA THR A 264 -10.32 2.92 -16.03
C THR A 264 -9.91 1.49 -16.29
N LEU A 265 -10.51 0.84 -17.30
CA LEU A 265 -10.14 -0.51 -17.72
C LEU A 265 -8.68 -0.58 -18.19
N ALA A 266 -8.18 0.45 -18.86
CA ALA A 266 -6.78 0.51 -19.28
C ALA A 266 -5.81 0.55 -18.08
N TYR A 267 -6.12 1.34 -17.05
CA TYR A 267 -5.33 1.37 -15.82
C TYR A 267 -5.38 0.04 -15.05
N GLU A 268 -6.55 -0.57 -14.89
CA GLU A 268 -6.70 -1.88 -14.24
C GLU A 268 -6.02 -3.00 -15.04
N SER A 269 -6.07 -2.94 -16.37
CA SER A 269 -5.34 -3.87 -17.25
C SER A 269 -3.83 -3.67 -17.13
N THR A 270 -3.37 -2.43 -17.01
CA THR A 270 -1.96 -2.10 -16.77
C THR A 270 -1.50 -2.65 -15.43
N MET A 271 -2.29 -2.49 -14.37
CA MET A 271 -2.03 -3.13 -13.06
C MET A 271 -1.89 -4.65 -13.21
N ALA A 272 -2.86 -5.30 -13.86
CA ALA A 272 -2.84 -6.76 -14.05
C ALA A 272 -1.59 -7.23 -14.82
N LEU A 273 -1.22 -6.54 -15.90
CA LEU A 273 0.01 -6.82 -16.66
C LEU A 273 1.27 -6.65 -15.81
N CYS A 274 1.38 -5.56 -15.04
CA CYS A 274 2.50 -5.34 -14.14
C CYS A 274 2.65 -6.50 -13.13
N TYR A 275 1.57 -6.94 -12.49
CA TYR A 275 1.63 -8.05 -11.53
C TYR A 275 1.95 -9.39 -12.19
N ILE A 276 1.41 -9.68 -13.38
CA ILE A 276 1.73 -10.90 -14.12
C ILE A 276 3.20 -10.92 -14.51
N ILE A 277 3.72 -9.83 -15.09
CA ILE A 277 5.13 -9.73 -15.49
C ILE A 277 6.04 -9.82 -14.27
N GLY A 278 5.72 -9.11 -13.18
CA GLY A 278 6.44 -9.20 -11.92
C GLY A 278 6.49 -10.63 -11.37
N ALA A 279 5.36 -11.34 -11.35
CA ALA A 279 5.29 -12.72 -10.90
C ALA A 279 6.14 -13.67 -11.78
N ILE A 280 6.18 -13.44 -13.09
CA ILE A 280 7.05 -14.20 -14.01
C ILE A 280 8.52 -14.00 -13.65
N PHE A 281 8.97 -12.76 -13.40
CA PHE A 281 10.35 -12.50 -12.94
C PHE A 281 10.62 -13.18 -11.59
N TYR A 282 9.73 -13.03 -10.61
CA TYR A 282 9.86 -13.64 -9.29
C TYR A 282 10.07 -15.16 -9.35
N VAL A 283 9.23 -15.86 -10.13
CA VAL A 283 9.27 -17.32 -10.26
C VAL A 283 10.46 -17.78 -11.11
N SER A 284 10.74 -17.11 -12.22
CA SER A 284 11.77 -17.54 -13.17
C SER A 284 13.20 -17.33 -12.68
N ARG A 285 13.42 -16.39 -11.74
CA ARG A 285 14.75 -15.99 -11.24
C ARG A 285 15.68 -15.47 -12.34
N VAL A 286 15.09 -14.84 -13.35
CA VAL A 286 15.81 -14.19 -14.45
C VAL A 286 15.95 -12.71 -14.11
N PRO A 287 17.09 -12.05 -14.38
CA PRO A 287 18.23 -12.53 -15.18
C PRO A 287 19.34 -13.25 -14.41
N GLU A 288 19.29 -13.31 -13.07
CA GLU A 288 20.37 -13.88 -12.26
C GLU A 288 20.63 -15.37 -12.57
N LYS A 289 19.60 -16.12 -12.94
CA LYS A 289 19.71 -17.51 -13.40
C LYS A 289 20.57 -17.66 -14.67
N TRP A 290 20.57 -16.66 -15.54
CA TRP A 290 21.35 -16.71 -16.79
C TRP A 290 22.83 -16.42 -16.56
N ARG A 291 23.14 -15.47 -15.66
CA ARG A 291 24.52 -15.12 -15.30
C ARG A 291 24.66 -15.01 -13.76
N PRO A 292 24.82 -16.15 -13.07
CA PRO A 292 25.01 -16.17 -11.62
C PRO A 292 26.19 -15.30 -11.18
N GLY A 293 26.04 -14.56 -10.08
CA GLY A 293 27.06 -13.63 -9.58
C GLY A 293 27.02 -12.21 -10.17
N LEU A 294 26.53 -12.05 -11.42
CA LEU A 294 26.53 -10.74 -12.09
C LEU A 294 25.48 -9.78 -11.49
N PHE A 295 24.36 -10.32 -11.05
CA PHE A 295 23.21 -9.57 -10.55
C PHE A 295 23.12 -9.59 -9.02
N ASP A 296 24.24 -9.86 -8.32
CA ASP A 296 24.24 -10.01 -6.86
C ASP A 296 23.75 -8.77 -6.11
N LEU A 297 24.01 -7.57 -6.66
CA LEU A 297 23.64 -6.30 -6.05
C LEU A 297 22.50 -5.59 -6.77
N VAL A 298 22.44 -5.69 -8.11
CA VAL A 298 21.54 -4.89 -8.95
C VAL A 298 20.91 -5.73 -10.05
N GLY A 299 19.61 -5.58 -10.25
CA GLY A 299 18.87 -6.11 -11.39
C GLY A 299 18.47 -7.58 -11.29
N HIS A 300 18.58 -8.22 -10.12
CA HIS A 300 18.05 -9.56 -9.93
C HIS A 300 16.52 -9.56 -9.86
N SER A 301 15.90 -10.71 -10.10
CA SER A 301 14.47 -10.82 -10.37
C SER A 301 13.58 -10.30 -9.25
N HIS A 302 13.99 -10.47 -7.99
CA HIS A 302 13.25 -9.98 -6.83
C HIS A 302 13.20 -8.44 -6.77
N GLN A 303 14.27 -7.73 -7.18
CA GLN A 303 14.26 -6.27 -7.31
C GLN A 303 13.33 -5.82 -8.44
N ILE A 304 13.36 -6.54 -9.56
CA ILE A 304 12.47 -6.27 -10.70
C ILE A 304 11.01 -6.48 -10.28
N PHE A 305 10.72 -7.54 -9.54
CA PHE A 305 9.40 -7.80 -8.97
C PHE A 305 8.91 -6.64 -8.09
N HIS A 306 9.76 -6.11 -7.19
CA HIS A 306 9.42 -4.95 -6.36
C HIS A 306 9.03 -3.71 -7.20
N ILE A 307 9.78 -3.45 -8.28
CA ILE A 307 9.48 -2.33 -9.19
C ILE A 307 8.11 -2.52 -9.85
N PHE A 308 7.80 -3.73 -10.32
CA PHE A 308 6.49 -4.04 -10.91
C PHE A 308 5.35 -3.95 -9.89
N VAL A 309 5.58 -4.28 -8.62
CA VAL A 309 4.59 -4.07 -7.55
C VAL A 309 4.25 -2.58 -7.42
N ILE A 310 5.25 -1.70 -7.40
CA ILE A 310 5.03 -0.24 -7.31
C ILE A 310 4.28 0.28 -8.53
N PHE A 311 4.69 -0.10 -9.75
CA PHE A 311 4.00 0.34 -10.96
C PHE A 311 2.57 -0.19 -11.06
N GLY A 312 2.34 -1.44 -10.66
CA GLY A 312 0.99 -2.02 -10.59
C GLY A 312 0.12 -1.24 -9.62
N SER A 313 0.61 -0.98 -8.41
CA SER A 313 -0.11 -0.19 -7.40
C SER A 313 -0.36 1.26 -7.85
N LEU A 314 0.55 1.88 -8.59
CA LEU A 314 0.35 3.23 -9.15
C LEU A 314 -0.70 3.25 -10.26
N ALA A 315 -0.70 2.26 -11.15
CA ALA A 315 -1.74 2.12 -12.16
C ALA A 315 -3.12 1.97 -11.49
N HIS A 316 -3.21 1.14 -10.44
CA HIS A 316 -4.43 1.00 -9.66
C HIS A 316 -4.82 2.28 -8.91
N TYR A 317 -3.86 3.01 -8.34
CA TYR A 317 -4.11 4.33 -7.74
C TYR A 317 -4.76 5.29 -8.74
N CYS A 318 -4.27 5.34 -9.99
CA CYS A 318 -4.86 6.15 -11.04
C CYS A 318 -6.31 5.72 -11.35
N ALA A 319 -6.58 4.41 -11.44
CA ALA A 319 -7.94 3.90 -11.58
C ALA A 319 -8.83 4.30 -10.39
N ALA A 320 -8.33 4.14 -9.16
CA ALA A 320 -9.03 4.46 -7.92
C ALA A 320 -9.37 5.96 -7.80
N ARG A 321 -8.46 6.85 -8.23
CA ARG A 321 -8.72 8.29 -8.34
C ARG A 321 -9.85 8.60 -9.32
N ILE A 322 -9.84 7.95 -10.49
CA ILE A 322 -10.92 8.11 -11.47
C ILE A 322 -12.26 7.62 -10.91
N PHE A 323 -12.28 6.47 -10.22
CA PHE A 323 -13.49 5.98 -9.56
C PHE A 323 -14.01 6.99 -8.53
N LEU A 324 -13.13 7.51 -7.68
CA LEU A 324 -13.48 8.51 -6.68
C LEU A 324 -14.06 9.78 -7.34
N ASP A 325 -13.36 10.38 -8.30
CA ASP A 325 -13.76 11.66 -8.89
C ASP A 325 -15.03 11.56 -9.75
N TYR A 326 -15.21 10.45 -10.49
CA TYR A 326 -16.30 10.30 -11.45
C TYR A 326 -17.54 9.62 -10.86
N ARG A 327 -17.37 8.48 -10.17
CA ARG A 327 -18.52 7.67 -9.71
C ARG A 327 -19.13 8.20 -8.44
N ALA A 328 -18.36 8.80 -7.53
CA ALA A 328 -18.92 9.38 -6.30
C ALA A 328 -19.93 10.49 -6.59
N ARG A 329 -19.80 11.16 -7.74
CA ARG A 329 -20.70 12.23 -8.19
C ARG A 329 -21.94 11.73 -8.93
N LEU A 330 -21.90 10.50 -9.45
CA LEU A 330 -23.02 9.89 -10.14
C LEU A 330 -23.96 9.25 -9.12
N GLY A 331 -25.08 9.92 -8.81
CA GLY A 331 -26.17 9.32 -8.05
C GLY A 331 -26.76 8.09 -8.74
N CYS A 332 -27.66 7.40 -8.04
CA CYS A 332 -28.28 6.18 -8.56
C CYS A 332 -29.47 6.39 -9.48
N ASP A 333 -29.84 7.65 -9.73
CA ASP A 333 -31.07 8.00 -10.45
C ASP A 333 -30.90 8.01 -11.99
N ASN A 334 -29.68 7.90 -12.51
CA ASN A 334 -29.36 8.00 -13.94
C ASN A 334 -28.80 6.71 -14.57
N ARG A 335 -29.23 5.52 -14.13
CA ARG A 335 -28.80 4.24 -14.72
C ARG A 335 -29.85 3.57 -15.60
#